data_AF-A0A1Q6G7R6-F1
#
_entry.id   AF-A0A1Q6G7R6-F1
#
_cell.length_a   1.000
_cell.length_b   1.000
_cell.length_c   1.000
_cell.angle_alpha   90.00
_cell.angle_beta   90.00
_cell.angle_gamma   90.00
#
_symmetry.space_group_name_H-M   'P 1'
#
loop_
_entity.id
_entity.type
_entity.pdbx_description
1 polymer ?
#
loop_
_entity_poly.entity_id
_entity_poly.type
_entity_poly.pdbx_seq_one_letter_code
_entity_poly.pdbx_strand_id
1 'polypeptide(L)'
;MSAVHLTKADFLTRVANYEANPNEWKFLGERPALIDFYATWCGPCKMLAPVLDELADEYAGQVDIYKVNVDEEEELAALFGIRSVPSLLFVPMNGTPQMAQGALPKKNLKEAIQNVLLKND
;
A
#
# COMPACT_ATOMS: atom_id res chain seq x y z
N MET A 1 -9.98 -2.39 12.79
CA MET A 1 -9.42 -3.31 11.80
C MET A 1 -8.05 -2.79 11.49
N SER A 2 -7.01 -3.45 12.00
CA SER A 2 -5.63 -3.05 11.73
C SER A 2 -5.27 -3.34 10.28
N ALA A 3 -4.29 -2.59 9.76
CA ALA A 3 -3.74 -2.83 8.45
C ALA A 3 -3.16 -4.26 8.36
N VAL A 4 -3.47 -4.95 7.26
CA VAL A 4 -3.15 -6.38 7.11
C VAL A 4 -1.73 -6.53 6.54
N HIS A 5 -0.91 -7.36 7.19
CA HIS A 5 0.42 -7.70 6.65
C HIS A 5 0.27 -8.58 5.42
N LEU A 6 0.89 -8.19 4.31
CA LEU A 6 0.94 -8.96 3.07
C LEU A 6 2.32 -9.57 2.89
N THR A 7 2.34 -10.88 2.70
CA THR A 7 3.50 -11.59 2.14
C THR A 7 3.51 -11.46 0.62
N LYS A 8 4.61 -11.85 -0.05
CA LYS A 8 4.64 -12.00 -1.52
C LYS A 8 3.49 -12.88 -2.03
N ALA A 9 3.20 -14.00 -1.36
CA ALA A 9 2.13 -14.90 -1.77
C ALA A 9 0.74 -14.24 -1.69
N ASP A 10 0.49 -13.46 -0.64
CA ASP A 10 -0.74 -12.68 -0.52
C ASP A 10 -0.80 -11.57 -1.58
N PHE A 11 0.32 -10.91 -1.85
CA PHE A 11 0.40 -9.86 -2.86
C PHE A 11 0.03 -10.39 -4.25
N LEU A 12 0.58 -11.54 -4.65
CA LEU A 12 0.33 -12.17 -5.94
C LEU A 12 -1.13 -12.59 -6.14
N THR A 13 -1.86 -12.86 -5.05
CA THR A 13 -3.24 -13.34 -5.10
C THR A 13 -4.28 -12.24 -4.85
N ARG A 14 -3.93 -11.21 -4.07
CA ARG A 14 -4.86 -10.16 -3.62
C ARG A 14 -4.61 -8.80 -4.24
N VAL A 15 -3.40 -8.53 -4.70
CA VAL A 15 -3.02 -7.21 -5.24
C VAL A 15 -2.70 -7.31 -6.72
N ALA A 16 -1.58 -7.92 -7.10
CA ALA A 16 -1.19 -8.04 -8.49
C ALA A 16 -0.24 -9.22 -8.69
N ASN A 17 -0.56 -10.07 -9.67
CA ASN A 17 0.29 -11.20 -10.03
C ASN A 17 1.33 -10.78 -11.08
N TYR A 18 2.48 -10.32 -10.61
CA TYR A 18 3.60 -9.93 -11.46
C TYR A 18 4.36 -11.12 -12.08
N GLU A 19 4.18 -12.33 -11.56
CA GLU A 19 4.78 -13.54 -12.16
C GLU A 19 4.02 -13.96 -13.42
N ALA A 20 2.69 -13.87 -13.39
CA ALA A 20 1.83 -14.15 -14.54
C ALA A 20 1.84 -13.00 -15.57
N ASN A 21 1.97 -11.75 -15.11
CA ASN A 21 1.93 -10.55 -15.96
C ASN A 21 3.15 -9.65 -15.66
N PRO A 22 4.37 -10.01 -16.09
CA PRO A 22 5.59 -9.29 -15.70
C PRO A 22 5.72 -7.89 -16.30
N ASN A 23 5.01 -7.60 -17.40
CA ASN A 23 5.11 -6.32 -18.12
C ASN A 23 3.84 -5.47 -18.02
N GLU A 24 2.85 -5.88 -17.24
CA GLU A 24 1.55 -5.21 -17.15
C GLU A 24 1.07 -5.18 -15.70
N TRP A 25 0.65 -4.00 -15.24
CA TRP A 25 -0.03 -3.90 -13.97
C TRP A 25 -1.50 -4.34 -14.10
N LYS A 26 -1.84 -5.47 -13.47
CA LYS A 26 -3.22 -5.94 -13.36
C LYS A 26 -3.61 -6.07 -11.89
N PHE A 27 -4.39 -5.10 -11.42
CA PHE A 27 -4.93 -5.15 -10.07
C PHE A 27 -6.00 -6.24 -9.95
N LEU A 28 -5.93 -7.02 -8.86
CA LEU A 28 -6.80 -8.15 -8.56
C LEU A 28 -7.81 -7.86 -7.44
N GLY A 29 -7.62 -6.75 -6.72
CA GLY A 29 -8.46 -6.40 -5.58
C GLY A 29 -9.87 -5.94 -5.99
N GLU A 30 -10.83 -6.17 -5.11
CA GLU A 30 -12.22 -5.72 -5.29
C GLU A 30 -12.42 -4.25 -4.91
N ARG A 31 -11.46 -3.68 -4.19
CA ARG A 31 -11.45 -2.31 -3.68
C ARG A 31 -10.07 -1.69 -3.89
N PRO A 32 -9.98 -0.37 -4.05
CA PRO A 32 -8.69 0.28 -4.14
C PRO A 32 -7.90 0.04 -2.84
N ALA A 33 -6.57 0.04 -2.96
CA ALA A 33 -5.70 -0.34 -1.86
C ALA A 33 -4.62 0.72 -1.56
N LEU A 34 -4.23 0.82 -0.30
CA LEU A 34 -3.05 1.54 0.16
C LEU A 34 -2.09 0.53 0.78
N ILE A 35 -0.86 0.46 0.29
CA ILE A 35 0.16 -0.47 0.79
C ILE A 35 1.32 0.32 1.39
N ASP A 36 1.64 0.06 2.66
CA ASP A 36 2.77 0.62 3.39
C ASP A 36 3.97 -0.34 3.36
N PHE A 37 5.01 0.03 2.61
CA PHE A 37 6.30 -0.63 2.66
C PHE A 37 7.09 -0.08 3.85
N TYR A 38 7.22 -0.89 4.89
CA TYR A 38 7.82 -0.51 6.17
C TYR A 38 8.97 -1.44 6.56
N ALA A 39 9.70 -1.04 7.61
CA ALA A 39 10.66 -1.91 8.28
C ALA A 39 10.53 -1.76 9.80
N THR A 40 10.92 -2.79 10.56
CA THR A 40 10.77 -2.81 12.02
C THR A 40 11.72 -1.83 12.74
N TRP A 41 12.84 -1.50 12.10
CA TRP A 41 13.85 -0.54 12.57
C TRP A 41 13.52 0.91 12.20
N CYS A 42 12.51 1.14 11.36
CA CYS A 42 12.14 2.47 10.86
C CYS A 42 11.30 3.24 11.90
N GLY A 43 11.89 4.30 12.47
CA GLY A 43 11.22 5.20 13.41
C GLY A 43 9.94 5.86 12.86
N PRO A 44 10.00 6.53 11.69
CA PRO A 44 8.80 7.14 11.07
C PRO A 44 7.68 6.14 10.79
N CYS A 45 8.02 4.90 10.42
CA CYS A 45 7.05 3.84 10.15
C CYS A 45 6.24 3.48 11.40
N LYS A 46 6.87 3.47 12.58
CA LYS A 46 6.18 3.22 13.86
C LYS A 46 5.16 4.31 14.20
N MET A 47 5.44 5.55 13.82
CA MET A 47 4.50 6.67 13.99
C MET A 47 3.35 6.61 12.97
N LEU A 48 3.63 6.13 11.76
CA LEU A 48 2.66 6.01 10.69
C LEU A 48 1.69 4.83 10.89
N ALA A 49 2.16 3.73 11.51
CA ALA A 49 1.37 2.54 11.76
C ALA A 49 0.00 2.80 12.43
N PRO A 50 -0.10 3.49 13.59
CA PRO A 50 -1.40 3.77 14.21
C PRO A 50 -2.29 4.67 13.34
N VAL A 51 -1.69 5.57 12.55
CA VAL A 51 -2.45 6.42 11.62
C VAL A 51 -3.08 5.58 10.51
N LEU A 52 -2.35 4.61 9.98
CA LEU A 52 -2.87 3.69 8.96
C LEU A 52 -3.96 2.78 9.53
N ASP A 53 -3.82 2.30 10.77
CA ASP A 53 -4.87 1.52 11.44
C ASP A 53 -6.16 2.33 11.62
N GLU A 54 -6.05 3.59 12.05
CA GLU A 54 -7.21 4.50 12.14
C GLU A 54 -7.88 4.74 10.77
N LEU A 55 -7.09 4.88 9.71
CA LEU A 55 -7.62 5.05 8.35
C LEU A 55 -8.25 3.76 7.82
N ALA A 56 -7.72 2.60 8.19
CA ALA A 56 -8.27 1.30 7.80
C ALA A 56 -9.66 1.10 8.41
N ASP A 57 -9.86 1.58 9.64
CA ASP A 57 -11.18 1.64 10.27
C ASP A 57 -12.11 2.68 9.64
N GLU A 58 -11.61 3.89 9.39
CA GLU A 58 -12.43 4.96 8.81
C GLU A 58 -12.93 4.65 7.39
N TYR A 59 -12.09 3.98 6.59
CA TYR A 59 -12.39 3.58 5.20
C TYR A 59 -12.75 2.11 5.07
N ALA A 60 -13.12 1.44 6.17
CA ALA A 60 -13.54 0.06 6.16
C ALA A 60 -14.65 -0.18 5.11
N GLY A 61 -14.43 -1.15 4.23
CA GLY A 61 -15.36 -1.46 3.15
C GLY A 61 -15.23 -0.58 1.89
N GLN A 62 -14.37 0.45 1.91
CA GLN A 62 -14.12 1.33 0.77
C GLN A 62 -12.68 1.24 0.26
N VAL A 63 -11.70 1.13 1.16
CA VAL A 63 -10.27 1.03 0.83
C VAL A 63 -9.65 -0.07 1.67
N ASP A 64 -8.85 -0.92 1.05
CA ASP A 64 -8.07 -1.92 1.77
C ASP A 64 -6.69 -1.33 2.13
N ILE A 65 -6.28 -1.43 3.39
CA ILE A 65 -4.96 -0.95 3.83
C ILE A 65 -4.09 -2.14 4.23
N TYR A 66 -2.93 -2.22 3.59
CA TYR A 66 -1.98 -3.30 3.72
C TYR A 66 -0.61 -2.80 4.16
N LYS A 67 0.20 -3.70 4.70
CA LYS A 67 1.60 -3.44 5.05
C LYS A 67 2.51 -4.54 4.51
N VAL A 68 3.68 -4.17 4.05
CA VAL A 68 4.72 -5.09 3.58
C VAL A 68 6.00 -4.78 4.33
N ASN A 69 6.57 -5.76 5.02
CA ASN A 69 7.89 -5.62 5.63
C ASN A 69 8.96 -5.86 4.56
N VAL A 70 9.74 -4.82 4.25
CA VAL A 70 10.76 -4.88 3.22
C VAL A 70 11.94 -5.80 3.57
N ASP A 71 12.17 -6.06 4.87
CA ASP A 71 13.21 -6.98 5.33
C ASP A 71 12.79 -8.45 5.14
N GLU A 72 11.49 -8.73 5.13
CA GLU A 72 10.95 -10.09 4.92
C GLU A 72 10.64 -10.35 3.44
N GLU A 73 10.21 -9.31 2.72
CA GLU A 73 9.73 -9.39 1.34
C GLU A 73 10.68 -8.62 0.40
N GLU A 74 11.97 -8.96 0.45
CA GLU A 74 13.05 -8.26 -0.28
C GLU A 74 12.82 -8.22 -1.80
N GLU A 75 12.32 -9.33 -2.38
CA GLU A 75 12.02 -9.41 -3.82
C GLU A 75 10.90 -8.44 -4.22
N LEU A 76 9.85 -8.36 -3.39
CA LEU A 76 8.72 -7.47 -3.61
C LEU A 76 9.17 -6.01 -3.46
N ALA A 77 9.98 -5.70 -2.44
CA ALA A 77 10.57 -4.39 -2.25
C ALA A 77 11.46 -3.99 -3.44
N ALA A 78 12.28 -4.92 -3.95
CA ALA A 78 13.13 -4.67 -5.12
C ALA A 78 12.31 -4.43 -6.39
N LEU A 79 11.22 -5.18 -6.61
CA LEU A 79 10.31 -5.01 -7.75
C LEU A 79 9.73 -3.59 -7.82
N PHE A 80 9.30 -3.05 -6.67
CA PHE A 80 8.79 -1.68 -6.58
C PHE A 80 9.89 -0.62 -6.45
N GLY A 81 11.17 -1.02 -6.49
CA GLY A 81 12.30 -0.12 -6.36
C GLY A 81 12.34 0.62 -5.02
N ILE A 82 11.90 -0.03 -3.94
CA ILE A 82 11.89 0.55 -2.60
C ILE A 82 13.32 0.74 -2.12
N ARG A 83 13.74 2.00 -1.98
CA ARG A 83 15.09 2.37 -1.51
C ARG A 83 15.09 3.00 -0.12
N SER A 84 13.92 3.42 0.34
CA SER A 84 13.73 4.06 1.64
C SER A 84 12.35 3.70 2.17
N VAL A 85 12.27 3.62 3.50
CA VAL A 85 11.03 3.36 4.22
C VAL A 85 10.68 4.54 5.14
N PRO A 86 9.39 4.84 5.34
CA PRO A 86 8.26 4.18 4.68
C PRO A 86 8.11 4.63 3.23
N SER A 87 7.55 3.76 2.39
CA SER A 87 7.08 4.09 1.04
C SER A 87 5.64 3.61 0.88
N LEU A 88 4.79 4.45 0.32
CA LEU A 88 3.35 4.22 0.24
C LEU A 88 2.92 4.04 -1.20
N LEU A 89 2.29 2.91 -1.51
CA LEU A 89 1.74 2.62 -2.83
C LEU A 89 0.22 2.75 -2.80
N PHE A 90 -0.29 3.71 -3.57
CA PHE A 90 -1.71 3.96 -3.78
C PHE A 90 -2.15 3.21 -5.04
N VAL A 91 -3.03 2.24 -4.88
CA VAL A 91 -3.53 1.37 -5.95
C VAL A 91 -5.00 1.68 -6.22
N PRO A 92 -5.32 2.50 -7.24
CA PRO A 92 -6.71 2.74 -7.63
C PRO A 92 -7.33 1.50 -8.30
N MET A 93 -8.66 1.44 -8.37
CA MET A 93 -9.36 0.37 -9.11
C MET A 93 -9.04 0.38 -10.60
N ASN A 94 -8.85 1.58 -11.15
CA ASN A 94 -8.57 1.80 -12.55
C ASN A 94 -7.31 2.67 -12.70
N GLY A 95 -6.45 2.30 -13.65
CA GLY A 95 -5.21 3.01 -13.92
C GLY A 95 -4.01 2.41 -13.19
N THR A 96 -2.91 3.17 -13.18
CA THR A 96 -1.63 2.74 -12.65
C THR A 96 -1.45 3.15 -11.19
N PRO A 97 -0.83 2.31 -10.34
CA PRO A 97 -0.49 2.68 -8.98
C PRO A 97 0.43 3.90 -8.90
N GLN A 98 0.30 4.65 -7.82
CA GLN A 98 1.13 5.82 -7.53
C GLN A 98 1.95 5.60 -6.26
N MET A 99 3.25 5.85 -6.35
CA MET A 99 4.16 5.73 -5.21
C MET A 99 4.37 7.10 -4.55
N ALA A 100 4.28 7.17 -3.23
CA ALA A 100 4.71 8.30 -2.42
C ALA A 100 5.83 7.85 -1.48
N GLN A 101 6.92 8.61 -1.42
CA GLN A 101 8.06 8.31 -0.56
C GLN A 101 7.94 9.06 0.77
N GLY A 102 8.26 8.38 1.86
CA GLY A 102 8.30 8.93 3.20
C GLY A 102 6.95 8.89 3.94
N ALA A 103 7.01 9.26 5.22
CA ALA A 103 5.83 9.30 6.06
C ALA A 103 5.02 10.57 5.76
N LEU A 104 3.72 10.40 5.53
CA LEU A 104 2.79 11.51 5.30
C LEU A 104 1.96 11.79 6.56
N PRO A 105 1.65 13.07 6.86
CA PRO A 105 0.68 13.40 7.89
C PRO A 105 -0.70 12.80 7.57
N LYS A 106 -1.49 12.48 8.60
CA LYS A 106 -2.85 11.92 8.46
C LYS A 106 -3.73 12.71 7.47
N LYS A 107 -3.66 14.04 7.52
CA LYS A 107 -4.41 14.93 6.61
C LYS A 107 -4.06 14.65 5.15
N ASN A 108 -2.77 14.61 4.82
CA ASN A 108 -2.29 14.35 3.47
C ASN A 108 -2.63 12.93 3.00
N LEU A 109 -2.60 11.93 3.91
CA LEU A 109 -3.03 10.56 3.59
C LEU A 109 -4.52 10.53 3.21
N LYS A 110 -5.38 11.22 3.97
CA LYS A 110 -6.80 11.33 3.64
C LYS A 110 -7.02 11.99 2.29
N GLU A 111 -6.34 13.10 2.03
CA GLU A 111 -6.43 13.79 0.73
C GLU A 111 -5.98 12.88 -0.42
N ALA A 112 -4.88 12.13 -0.24
CA ALA A 112 -4.42 11.17 -1.23
C ALA A 112 -5.42 10.02 -1.44
N ILE A 113 -6.00 9.46 -0.37
CA ILE A 113 -7.05 8.43 -0.48
C ILE A 113 -8.24 8.96 -1.28
N GLN A 114 -8.72 10.16 -0.97
CA GLN A 114 -9.86 10.75 -1.69
C GLN A 114 -9.55 11.02 -3.17
N ASN A 115 -8.38 11.62 -3.44
CA ASN A 115 -8.06 12.10 -4.78
C ASN A 115 -7.48 11.02 -5.70
N VAL A 116 -6.86 9.98 -5.15
CA VAL A 116 -6.21 8.91 -5.92
C VAL A 116 -7.03 7.63 -5.90
N LEU A 117 -7.54 7.22 -4.73
CA LEU A 117 -8.19 5.92 -4.58
C LEU A 117 -9.71 5.97 -4.79
N LEU A 118 -10.36 7.03 -4.31
CA LEU A 118 -11.82 7.17 -4.32
C LEU A 118 -12.33 8.22 -5.31
N LYS A 119 -11.48 8.62 -6.27
CA LYS A 119 -11.88 9.55 -7.31
C LYS A 119 -12.90 8.86 -8.23
N ASN A 120 -14.17 9.25 -8.08
CA ASN A 120 -15.24 8.88 -8.98
C ASN A 120 -15.09 9.73 -10.25
N ASP A 121 -14.50 9.17 -11.30
CA ASP A 121 -14.59 9.72 -12.66
C ASP A 121 -15.90 9.26 -13.33
#